data_AF-A0A2H5ZWA7-F1
#
_entry.id   AF-A0A2H5ZWA7-F1
#
_cell.length_a   1.000
_cell.length_b   1.000
_cell.length_c   1.000
_cell.angle_alpha   90.00
_cell.angle_beta   90.00
_cell.angle_gamma   90.00
#
_symmetry.space_group_name_H-M   'P 1'
#
loop_
_entity.id
_entity.type
_entity.pdbx_description
1 polymer ?
#
loop_
_entity_poly.entity_id
_entity_poly.type
_entity_poly.pdbx_seq_one_letter_code
_entity_poly.pdbx_strand_id
1 'polypeptide(L)'
;MGARALLRVLLPLGGLGAALWPVRALEVVDLDRNRAVALYPAERFRLRYRHSVYGGTVWEHFRLAGGELVLEALEAEQEAALEYYGLPQRPSRAGELYAVRGIRQRFGELVVRATATGERTLLLDSLTLPLHRDREGHRVRLRAVRAPAAWVGLGAVRTLREVWKGR
;
A
#
# COMPACT_ATOMS: atom_id res chain seq x y z
N MET A 1 40.01 -32.01 12.28
CA MET A 1 38.63 -31.55 12.57
C MET A 1 38.31 -30.41 11.61
N GLY A 2 37.77 -30.76 10.44
CA GLY A 2 37.89 -29.95 9.22
C GLY A 2 36.68 -29.07 8.90
N ALA A 3 36.96 -27.98 8.19
CA ALA A 3 36.14 -26.93 7.55
C ALA A 3 34.63 -27.15 7.29
N ARG A 4 34.15 -28.40 7.22
CA ARG A 4 32.73 -28.76 7.06
C ARG A 4 31.87 -28.41 8.28
N ALA A 5 32.45 -28.34 9.48
CA ALA A 5 31.72 -27.93 10.69
C ALA A 5 31.46 -26.41 10.74
N LEU A 6 32.40 -25.58 10.27
CA LEU A 6 32.25 -24.13 10.22
C LEU A 6 31.17 -23.70 9.20
N LEU A 7 31.10 -24.38 8.04
CA LEU A 7 30.12 -24.07 6.99
C LEU A 7 28.67 -24.36 7.42
N ARG A 8 28.46 -25.33 8.32
CA ARG A 8 27.13 -25.70 8.86
C ARG A 8 26.61 -24.74 9.93
N VAL A 9 27.47 -23.93 10.55
CA VAL A 9 27.07 -22.90 11.54
C VAL A 9 26.86 -21.54 10.87
N LEU A 10 27.56 -21.24 9.78
CA LEU A 10 27.40 -20.00 9.01
C LEU A 10 26.07 -19.94 8.22
N LEU A 11 25.56 -21.06 7.72
CA LEU A 11 24.27 -21.10 7.02
C LEU A 11 23.06 -20.69 7.89
N PRO A 12 22.86 -21.23 9.12
CA PRO A 12 21.74 -20.83 9.96
C PRO A 12 21.90 -19.39 10.47
N LEU A 13 23.12 -18.92 10.73
CA LEU A 13 23.37 -17.53 11.13
C LEU A 13 23.09 -16.54 9.98
N GLY A 14 23.47 -16.88 8.75
CA GLY A 14 23.14 -16.09 7.57
C GLY A 14 21.63 -16.03 7.31
N GLY A 15 20.93 -17.15 7.47
CA GLY A 15 19.46 -17.22 7.36
C GLY A 15 18.75 -16.43 8.46
N LEU A 16 19.22 -16.51 9.70
CA LEU A 16 18.67 -15.76 10.83
C LEU A 16 18.90 -14.25 10.69
N GLY A 17 20.10 -13.85 10.25
CA GLY A 17 20.44 -12.46 9.96
C GLY A 17 19.58 -11.88 8.84
N ALA A 18 19.36 -12.64 7.77
CA ALA A 18 18.46 -12.24 6.68
C ALA A 18 17.00 -12.14 7.14
N ALA A 19 16.54 -13.08 7.97
CA ALA A 19 15.18 -13.10 8.50
C ALA A 19 14.86 -11.89 9.40
N LEU A 20 15.86 -11.41 10.15
CA LEU A 20 15.75 -10.24 11.02
C LEU A 20 16.07 -8.92 10.31
N TRP A 21 16.54 -8.97 9.05
CA TRP A 21 16.89 -7.78 8.31
C TRP A 21 15.67 -6.87 8.13
N PRO A 22 15.76 -5.57 8.49
CA PRO A 22 14.62 -4.68 8.37
C PRO A 22 14.34 -4.38 6.89
N VAL A 23 13.12 -4.71 6.46
CA VAL A 23 12.62 -4.39 5.12
C VAL A 23 11.51 -3.36 5.20
N ARG A 24 11.40 -2.52 4.17
CA ARG A 24 10.29 -1.58 4.04
C ARG A 24 9.03 -2.32 3.64
N ALA A 25 7.94 -2.02 4.32
CA ALA A 25 6.64 -2.62 4.08
C ALA A 25 5.53 -1.59 4.23
N LEU A 26 4.41 -1.86 3.57
CA LEU A 26 3.15 -1.19 3.80
C LEU A 26 2.34 -1.99 4.81
N GLU A 27 2.04 -1.37 5.94
CA GLU A 27 1.12 -1.88 6.95
C GLU A 27 -0.29 -1.34 6.69
N VAL A 28 -1.27 -2.23 6.68
CA VAL A 28 -2.70 -1.91 6.50
C VAL A 28 -3.47 -2.45 7.69
N VAL A 29 -4.16 -1.58 8.43
CA VAL A 29 -4.89 -1.92 9.66
C VAL A 29 -6.33 -1.46 9.55
N ASP A 30 -7.27 -2.35 9.85
CA ASP A 30 -8.65 -1.97 10.16
C ASP A 30 -8.65 -1.40 11.58
N LEU A 31 -8.81 -0.08 11.68
CA LEU A 31 -8.76 0.64 12.95
C LEU A 31 -9.94 0.31 13.85
N ASP A 32 -11.09 -0.04 13.27
CA ASP A 32 -12.30 -0.25 14.04
C ASP A 32 -12.34 -1.63 14.69
N ARG A 33 -11.57 -2.58 14.15
CA ARG A 33 -11.31 -3.90 14.77
C ARG A 33 -9.92 -4.02 15.40
N ASN A 34 -9.10 -2.98 15.29
CA ASN A 34 -7.67 -3.00 15.65
C ASN A 34 -6.93 -4.25 15.09
N ARG A 35 -7.19 -4.59 13.82
CA ARG A 35 -6.68 -5.81 13.19
C ARG A 35 -5.83 -5.47 11.97
N ALA A 36 -4.63 -6.04 11.91
CA ALA A 36 -3.81 -5.99 10.70
C ALA A 36 -4.52 -6.74 9.56
N VAL A 37 -4.82 -6.02 8.48
CA VAL A 37 -5.40 -6.55 7.24
C VAL A 37 -4.29 -7.05 6.33
N ALA A 38 -3.24 -6.24 6.15
CA ALA A 38 -2.09 -6.61 5.33
C ALA A 38 -0.78 -6.06 5.92
N LEU A 39 0.30 -6.81 5.70
CA LEU A 39 1.67 -6.34 5.85
C LEU A 39 2.43 -6.87 4.65
N TYR A 40 2.83 -5.98 3.74
CA TYR A 40 3.35 -6.37 2.43
C TYR A 40 4.64 -5.61 2.09
N PRO A 41 5.69 -6.27 1.59
CA PRO A 41 6.90 -5.59 1.17
C PRO A 41 6.57 -4.69 -0.01
N ALA A 42 6.85 -3.39 0.12
CA ALA A 42 6.46 -2.41 -0.90
C ALA A 42 7.44 -1.25 -0.93
N GLU A 43 7.72 -0.77 -2.13
CA GLU A 43 8.36 0.53 -2.36
C GLU A 43 7.34 1.53 -2.90
N ARG A 44 6.30 1.05 -3.61
CA ARG A 44 5.20 1.84 -4.16
C ARG A 44 3.87 1.12 -3.99
N PHE A 45 2.78 1.87 -4.01
CA PHE A 45 1.42 1.35 -4.08
C PHE A 45 0.50 2.38 -4.73
N ARG A 46 -0.71 1.93 -5.12
CA ARG A 46 -1.77 2.83 -5.56
C ARG A 46 -3.03 2.63 -4.74
N LEU A 47 -3.76 3.70 -4.50
CA LEU A 47 -5.15 3.64 -4.05
C LEU A 47 -6.05 3.98 -5.23
N ARG A 48 -6.94 3.06 -5.60
CA ARG A 48 -7.99 3.28 -6.58
C ARG A 48 -9.33 3.42 -5.87
N TYR A 49 -10.14 4.40 -6.24
CA TYR A 49 -11.49 4.59 -5.72
C TYR A 49 -12.35 5.38 -6.69
N ARG A 50 -13.66 5.31 -6.49
CA ARG A 50 -14.64 6.16 -7.18
C ARG A 50 -14.75 7.50 -6.45
N HIS A 51 -14.60 8.62 -7.15
CA HIS A 51 -14.72 9.95 -6.54
C HIS A 51 -16.19 10.22 -6.21
N SER A 52 -16.50 10.63 -4.97
CA SER A 52 -17.90 10.78 -4.54
C SER A 52 -18.62 11.97 -5.20
N VAL A 53 -17.89 13.07 -5.44
CA VAL A 53 -18.46 14.33 -5.96
C VAL A 53 -18.64 14.29 -7.48
N TYR A 54 -17.60 13.87 -8.20
CA TYR A 54 -17.57 13.89 -9.65
C TYR A 54 -17.88 12.52 -10.27
N GLY A 55 -17.92 11.46 -9.46
CA GLY A 55 -17.91 10.10 -10.00
C GLY A 55 -16.57 9.80 -10.67
N GLY A 56 -16.56 8.74 -11.49
CA GLY A 56 -15.36 8.26 -12.16
C GLY A 56 -14.30 7.71 -11.21
N THR A 57 -13.30 7.06 -11.79
CA THR A 57 -12.21 6.43 -11.07
C THR A 57 -11.05 7.40 -10.88
N VAL A 58 -10.47 7.40 -9.68
CA VAL A 58 -9.24 8.11 -9.33
C VAL A 58 -8.20 7.12 -8.82
N TRP A 59 -6.95 7.37 -9.18
CA TRP A 59 -5.77 6.65 -8.72
C TRP A 59 -4.81 7.61 -8.03
N GLU A 60 -4.50 7.33 -6.77
CA GLU A 60 -3.43 8.00 -6.02
C GLU A 60 -2.18 7.12 -6.05
N HIS A 61 -1.05 7.68 -6.50
CA HIS A 61 0.21 6.96 -6.63
C HIS A 61 1.16 7.34 -5.50
N PHE A 62 1.53 6.36 -4.69
CA PHE A 62 2.39 6.56 -3.54
C PHE A 62 3.71 5.83 -3.66
N ARG A 63 4.75 6.43 -3.09
CA ARG A 63 6.04 5.80 -2.79
C ARG A 63 6.31 5.82 -1.29
N LEU A 64 6.93 4.77 -0.77
CA LEU A 64 7.38 4.71 0.62
C LEU A 64 8.77 5.37 0.72
N ALA A 65 8.92 6.34 1.62
CA ALA A 65 10.19 7.05 1.83
C ALA A 65 10.42 7.33 3.31
N GLY A 66 11.48 6.76 3.90
CA GLY A 66 11.89 7.11 5.27
C GLY A 66 10.85 6.85 6.37
N GLY A 67 9.86 5.98 6.15
CA GLY A 67 8.74 5.75 7.07
C GLY A 67 7.49 6.59 6.77
N GLU A 68 7.53 7.37 5.70
CA GLU A 68 6.42 8.17 5.21
C GLU A 68 5.85 7.60 3.89
N LEU A 69 4.63 7.99 3.60
CA LEU A 69 3.95 7.80 2.33
C LEU A 69 4.09 9.11 1.56
N VAL A 70 4.61 9.05 0.34
CA VAL A 70 4.79 10.22 -0.52
C VAL A 70 3.84 10.09 -1.70
N LEU A 71 2.88 10.99 -1.83
CA LEU A 71 2.02 11.09 -3.02
C LEU A 71 2.84 11.70 -4.15
N GLU A 72 3.03 10.94 -5.22
CA GLU A 72 3.86 11.33 -6.38
C GLU A 72 3.02 11.78 -7.58
N ALA A 73 1.83 11.19 -7.73
CA ALA A 73 0.92 11.51 -8.82
C ALA A 73 -0.54 11.17 -8.45
N LEU A 74 -1.45 11.86 -9.14
CA LEU A 74 -2.87 11.52 -9.21
C LEU A 74 -3.23 11.26 -10.68
N GLU A 75 -4.09 10.28 -10.93
CA GLU A 75 -4.71 10.05 -12.24
C GLU A 75 -6.22 9.96 -12.04
N ALA A 76 -7.01 10.47 -12.98
CA ALA A 76 -8.47 10.40 -12.91
C ALA A 76 -9.11 10.36 -14.30
N GLU A 77 -10.29 9.75 -14.39
CA GLU A 77 -11.12 9.78 -15.61
C GLU A 77 -11.69 11.18 -15.89
N GLN A 78 -11.82 12.03 -14.86
CA GLN A 78 -12.38 13.37 -14.97
C GLN A 78 -11.39 14.41 -14.44
N GLU A 79 -11.12 15.44 -15.23
CA GLU A 79 -10.22 16.55 -14.85
C GLU A 79 -10.67 17.26 -13.57
N ALA A 80 -11.98 17.53 -13.44
CA ALA A 80 -12.55 18.19 -12.28
C ALA A 80 -12.28 17.45 -10.96
N ALA A 81 -12.15 16.11 -11.00
CA ALA A 81 -11.79 15.33 -9.83
C ALA A 81 -10.36 15.62 -9.36
N LEU A 82 -9.44 16.01 -10.26
CA LEU A 82 -8.07 16.41 -9.92
C LEU A 82 -7.99 17.85 -9.44
N GLU A 83 -8.76 18.75 -10.06
CA GLU A 83 -8.85 20.16 -9.64
C GLU A 83 -9.37 20.29 -8.20
N TYR A 84 -10.28 19.39 -7.80
CA TYR A 84 -10.81 19.32 -6.43
C TYR A 84 -9.74 19.15 -5.35
N TYR A 85 -8.58 18.55 -5.68
CA TYR A 85 -7.48 18.38 -4.73
C TYR A 85 -6.77 19.69 -4.40
N GLY A 86 -7.00 20.77 -5.16
CA GLY A 86 -6.40 22.07 -4.90
C GLY A 86 -4.86 22.06 -4.97
N LEU A 87 -4.28 21.14 -5.75
CA LEU A 87 -2.83 21.04 -5.92
C LEU A 87 -2.31 22.19 -6.78
N PRO A 88 -1.10 22.71 -6.50
CA PRO A 88 -0.52 23.80 -7.29
C PRO A 88 -0.14 23.37 -8.72
N GLN A 89 0.12 22.07 -8.93
CA GLN A 89 0.36 21.50 -10.25
C GLN A 89 -0.97 21.40 -11.01
N ARG A 90 -0.96 21.84 -12.27
CA ARG A 90 -2.15 21.74 -13.12
C ARG A 90 -2.36 20.31 -13.63
N PRO A 91 -3.62 19.84 -13.69
CA PRO A 91 -3.95 18.64 -14.43
C PRO A 91 -3.49 18.74 -15.90
N SER A 92 -3.11 17.61 -16.47
CA SER A 92 -2.84 17.49 -17.90
C SER A 92 -3.36 16.17 -18.43
N ARG A 93 -3.66 16.13 -19.72
CA ARG A 93 -4.14 14.90 -20.36
C ARG A 93 -3.02 13.87 -20.48
N ALA A 94 -3.32 12.62 -20.12
CA ALA A 94 -2.42 11.48 -20.14
C ALA A 94 -3.14 10.26 -20.76
N GLY A 95 -3.21 10.23 -22.09
CA GLY A 95 -4.02 9.26 -22.83
C GLY A 95 -5.52 9.51 -22.62
N GLU A 96 -6.24 8.48 -22.17
CA GLU A 96 -7.67 8.55 -21.85
C GLU A 96 -7.96 9.12 -20.46
N LEU A 97 -6.92 9.36 -19.65
CA LEU A 97 -7.04 9.92 -18.31
C LEU A 97 -6.49 11.34 -18.25
N TYR A 98 -6.76 12.00 -17.13
CA TYR A 98 -6.05 13.20 -16.68
C TYR A 98 -5.08 12.82 -15.58
N ALA A 99 -3.98 13.56 -15.46
CA ALA A 99 -2.97 13.32 -14.45
C ALA A 99 -2.43 14.62 -13.84
N VAL A 100 -2.09 14.56 -12.55
CA VAL A 100 -1.24 15.55 -11.87
C VAL A 100 0.03 14.82 -11.45
N ARG A 101 1.20 15.30 -11.88
CA ARG A 101 2.50 14.66 -11.63
C ARG A 101 3.45 15.59 -10.88
N GLY A 102 4.51 15.03 -10.30
CA GLY A 102 5.51 15.80 -9.58
C GLY A 102 5.03 16.30 -8.22
N ILE A 103 4.03 15.61 -7.65
CA ILE A 103 3.54 15.84 -6.30
C ILE A 103 4.63 15.34 -5.32
N ARG A 104 4.80 16.02 -4.19
CA ARG A 104 5.79 15.67 -3.15
C ARG A 104 5.20 15.75 -1.75
N GLN A 105 3.89 15.58 -1.63
CA GLN A 105 3.19 15.64 -0.37
C GLN A 105 3.50 14.39 0.46
N ARG A 106 3.86 14.59 1.73
CA ARG A 106 4.29 13.54 2.65
C ARG A 106 3.23 13.31 3.72
N PHE A 107 3.02 12.05 4.06
CA PHE A 107 2.09 11.62 5.10
C PHE A 107 2.79 10.59 5.99
N GLY A 108 2.67 10.74 7.31
CA GLY A 108 3.11 9.69 8.24
C GLY A 108 2.20 8.46 8.15
N GLU A 109 0.90 8.68 8.00
CA GLU A 109 -0.10 7.65 7.77
C GLU A 109 -1.26 8.21 6.94
N LEU A 110 -2.01 7.33 6.28
CA LEU A 110 -3.27 7.65 5.63
C LEU A 110 -4.37 6.89 6.32
N VAL A 111 -5.40 7.60 6.79
CA VAL A 111 -6.63 6.99 7.29
C VAL A 111 -7.72 7.24 6.26
N VAL A 112 -8.22 6.17 5.67
CA VAL A 112 -9.26 6.23 4.64
C VAL A 112 -10.50 5.52 5.13
N ARG A 113 -11.66 6.03 4.70
CA ARG A 113 -12.94 5.35 4.91
C ARG A 113 -13.20 4.41 3.74
N ALA A 114 -13.47 3.15 4.03
CA ALA A 114 -13.77 2.15 3.03
C ALA A 114 -15.29 1.98 2.94
N THR A 115 -15.89 2.52 1.87
CA THR A 115 -17.33 2.46 1.58
C THR A 115 -17.57 1.68 0.30
N ALA A 116 -18.74 1.04 0.18
CA ALA A 116 -19.16 0.38 -1.05
C ALA A 116 -19.24 1.39 -2.21
N THR A 117 -19.73 2.60 -1.98
CA THR A 117 -19.82 3.63 -3.03
C THR A 117 -18.45 4.12 -3.52
N GLY A 118 -17.46 4.22 -2.61
CA GLY A 118 -16.12 4.66 -2.96
C GLY A 118 -15.27 3.53 -3.54
N GLU A 119 -15.65 2.27 -3.36
CA GLU A 119 -14.96 1.08 -3.88
C GLU A 119 -13.44 1.09 -3.63
N ARG A 120 -12.99 1.68 -2.52
CA ARG A 120 -11.57 1.92 -2.29
C ARG A 120 -10.80 0.60 -2.30
N THR A 121 -9.77 0.55 -3.12
CA THR A 121 -9.02 -0.65 -3.47
C THR A 121 -7.53 -0.31 -3.43
N LEU A 122 -6.78 -1.07 -2.64
CA LEU A 122 -5.33 -0.98 -2.58
C LEU A 122 -4.71 -1.88 -3.66
N LEU A 123 -3.81 -1.31 -4.45
CA LEU A 123 -3.07 -1.99 -5.51
C LEU A 123 -1.58 -2.00 -5.14
N LEU A 124 -1.02 -3.20 -5.01
CA LEU A 124 0.35 -3.48 -4.56
C LEU A 124 1.01 -4.44 -5.56
N ASP A 125 1.70 -3.94 -6.57
CA ASP A 125 2.31 -4.74 -7.66
C ASP A 125 1.39 -5.85 -8.21
N SER A 126 1.45 -7.06 -7.67
CA SER A 126 0.65 -8.25 -8.03
C SER A 126 -0.60 -8.48 -7.16
N LEU A 127 -0.78 -7.71 -6.10
CA LEU A 127 -1.85 -7.83 -5.11
C LEU A 127 -2.89 -6.73 -5.29
N THR A 128 -4.16 -7.12 -5.36
CA THR A 128 -5.32 -6.22 -5.33
C THR A 128 -6.14 -6.52 -4.10
N LEU A 129 -6.26 -5.54 -3.19
CA LEU A 129 -6.97 -5.67 -1.93
C LEU A 129 -8.14 -4.67 -1.88
N PRO A 130 -9.38 -5.12 -2.12
CA PRO A 130 -10.56 -4.28 -1.99
C PRO A 130 -10.82 -4.00 -0.51
N LEU A 131 -10.67 -2.75 -0.10
CA LEU A 131 -10.77 -2.35 1.31
C LEU A 131 -12.23 -2.28 1.78
N HIS A 132 -13.19 -2.19 0.88
CA HIS A 132 -14.60 -1.95 1.18
C HIS A 132 -15.44 -3.22 1.42
N ARG A 133 -14.92 -4.41 1.12
CA ARG A 133 -15.73 -5.65 1.11
C ARG A 133 -16.16 -6.15 2.48
N ASP A 134 -15.37 -5.86 3.51
CA ASP A 134 -15.55 -6.47 4.83
C ASP A 134 -16.69 -5.82 5.64
N ARG A 135 -16.82 -4.50 5.54
CA ARG A 135 -17.82 -3.72 6.28
C ARG A 135 -18.00 -2.35 5.65
N GLU A 136 -19.24 -1.86 5.63
CA GLU A 136 -19.51 -0.51 5.17
C GLU A 136 -18.90 0.56 6.10
N GLY A 137 -18.21 1.53 5.52
CA GLY A 137 -17.77 2.75 6.18
C GLY A 137 -16.72 2.60 7.28
N HIS A 138 -16.01 1.47 7.35
CA HIS A 138 -14.94 1.29 8.34
C HIS A 138 -13.68 2.08 7.98
N ARG A 139 -12.85 2.35 8.98
CA ARG A 139 -11.61 3.11 8.83
C ARG A 139 -10.43 2.17 8.64
N VAL A 140 -9.71 2.37 7.55
CA VAL A 140 -8.48 1.64 7.24
C VAL A 140 -7.31 2.60 7.30
N ARG A 141 -6.30 2.25 8.09
CA ARG A 141 -5.04 2.97 8.16
C ARG A 141 -3.99 2.29 7.29
N LEU A 142 -3.27 3.09 6.52
CA LEU A 142 -2.09 2.71 5.77
C LEU A 142 -0.88 3.45 6.33
N ARG A 143 0.23 2.73 6.54
CA ARG A 143 1.47 3.31 7.06
C ARG A 143 2.69 2.62 6.49
N ALA A 144 3.74 3.40 6.22
CA ALA A 144 5.04 2.85 5.86
C ALA A 144 5.77 2.40 7.13
N VAL A 145 6.22 1.15 7.17
CA VAL A 145 6.91 0.58 8.32
C VAL A 145 8.22 -0.07 7.89
N ARG A 146 9.12 -0.26 8.86
CA ARG A 146 10.24 -1.20 8.73
C ARG A 146 10.01 -2.35 9.68
N ALA A 147 10.03 -3.55 9.16
CA ALA A 147 9.82 -4.76 9.94
C ALA A 147 10.82 -5.85 9.50
N PRO A 148 11.14 -6.81 10.38
CA PRO A 148 11.93 -7.99 10.01
C PRO A 148 11.37 -8.68 8.77
N ALA A 149 12.25 -9.07 7.85
CA ALA A 149 11.88 -9.77 6.61
C ALA A 149 10.97 -10.99 6.86
N ALA A 150 11.22 -11.75 7.93
CA ALA A 150 10.39 -12.90 8.28
C ALA A 150 8.94 -12.52 8.61
N TRP A 151 8.73 -11.42 9.35
CA TRP A 151 7.38 -10.95 9.71
C TRP A 151 6.63 -10.43 8.50
N VAL A 152 7.33 -9.72 7.62
CA VAL A 152 6.78 -9.23 6.36
C VAL A 152 6.43 -10.40 5.43
N GLY A 153 7.29 -11.42 5.34
CA GLY A 153 7.03 -12.64 4.58
C GLY A 153 5.78 -13.38 5.09
N LEU A 154 5.66 -13.59 6.40
CA LEU A 154 4.47 -14.20 7.02
C LEU A 154 3.21 -13.35 6.79
N GLY A 155 3.32 -12.02 6.93
CA GLY A 155 2.23 -11.08 6.67
C GLY A 155 1.74 -11.12 5.22
N ALA A 156 2.66 -11.17 4.26
CA ALA A 156 2.35 -11.24 2.84
C ALA A 156 1.64 -12.55 2.47
N VAL A 157 2.14 -13.69 2.98
CA VAL A 157 1.50 -15.01 2.78
C VAL A 157 0.08 -15.03 3.34
N ARG A 158 -0.11 -14.49 4.56
CA ARG A 158 -1.44 -14.38 5.17
C ARG A 158 -2.37 -13.53 4.32
N THR A 159 -1.89 -12.38 3.85
CA THR A 159 -2.66 -11.45 3.01
C THR A 159 -3.10 -12.12 1.71
N LEU A 160 -2.19 -12.81 1.03
CA LEU A 160 -2.49 -13.55 -0.20
C LEU A 160 -3.55 -14.63 0.01
N ARG A 161 -3.45 -15.38 1.12
CA ARG A 161 -4.43 -16.43 1.45
C ARG A 161 -5.83 -15.88 1.67
N GLU A 162 -5.96 -14.75 2.36
CA GLU A 162 -7.25 -14.12 2.62
C GLU A 162 -7.86 -13.52 1.34
N VAL A 163 -7.04 -12.91 0.46
CA VAL A 163 -7.50 -12.45 -0.85
C VAL A 163 -7.98 -13.60 -1.74
N TRP A 164 -7.35 -14.78 -1.65
CA TRP A 164 -7.78 -15.97 -2.41
C TRP A 164 -9.08 -16.59 -1.90
N LYS A 165 -9.36 -16.57 -0.59
CA LYS A 165 -10.63 -17.07 -0.04
C LYS A 165 -11.83 -16.19 -0.34
N GLY A 166 -11.61 -14.90 -0.60
CA GLY A 166 -12.66 -13.92 -0.91
C GLY A 166 -12.98 -13.77 -2.40
N ARG A 167 -12.54 -14.73 -3.23
CA ARG A 167 -12.95 -14.90 -4.63
C ARG A 167 -13.82 -16.14 -4.75
#